data_AF-A0A7W4EC68-F1
#
_entry.id   AF-A0A7W4EC68-F1
#
_cell.length_a   1.000
_cell.length_b   1.000
_cell.length_c   1.000
_cell.angle_alpha   90.00
_cell.angle_beta   90.00
_cell.angle_gamma   90.00
#
_symmetry.space_group_name_H-M   'P 1'
#
loop_
_entity.id
_entity.type
_entity.pdbx_description
1 polymer ?
#
loop_
_entity_poly.entity_id
_entity_poly.type
_entity_poly.pdbx_seq_one_letter_code
_entity_poly.pdbx_strand_id
1 'polypeptide(L)'
;MKDLRIEKINEIVKELEKEDISRGEISDGYHTFNELYYHRMLLFSIICNQNKDVAWKSKLHDDGTMFDGYFIVGITTPKGDFTYHYELKNWDMFEVKELETAPKWDGHQPKDIVRLLSI
;
A
#
# COMPACT_ATOMS: atom_id res chain seq x y z
N MET A 1 -4.60 3.37 -28.19
CA MET A 1 -3.70 4.54 -28.12
C MET A 1 -4.04 5.27 -26.83
N LYS A 2 -3.05 5.62 -25.99
CA LYS A 2 -3.34 6.40 -24.78
C LYS A 2 -3.75 7.81 -25.19
N ASP A 3 -4.71 8.39 -24.48
CA ASP A 3 -5.15 9.76 -24.71
C ASP A 3 -4.03 10.72 -24.28
N LEU A 4 -3.60 11.61 -25.17
CA LEU A 4 -2.52 12.58 -24.92
C LEU A 4 -2.80 13.44 -23.68
N ARG A 5 -4.08 13.67 -23.34
CA ARG A 5 -4.46 14.43 -22.14
C ARG A 5 -4.12 13.66 -20.87
N ILE A 6 -4.31 12.33 -20.86
CA ILE A 6 -3.95 11.48 -19.73
C ILE A 6 -2.43 11.48 -19.53
N GLU A 7 -1.66 11.42 -20.61
CA GLU A 7 -0.20 11.47 -20.53
C GLU A 7 0.28 12.79 -19.92
N LYS A 8 -0.25 13.92 -20.40
CA LYS A 8 0.07 15.25 -19.86
C LYS A 8 -0.31 15.42 -18.39
N ILE A 9 -1.48 14.92 -17.98
CA ILE A 9 -1.89 14.94 -16.57
C ILE A 9 -0.89 14.16 -15.70
N ASN A 10 -0.48 12.97 -16.14
CA ASN A 10 0.49 12.17 -15.40
C ASN A 10 1.88 12.83 -15.31
N GLU A 11 2.29 13.57 -16.33
CA GLU A 11 3.52 14.37 -16.29
C GLU A 11 3.42 15.48 -15.26
N ILE A 12 2.31 16.24 -15.26
CA ILE A 12 2.06 17.30 -14.27
C ILE A 12 2.07 16.74 -12.84
N VAL A 13 1.40 15.61 -12.60
CA VAL A 13 1.40 14.96 -11.28
C VAL A 13 2.81 14.62 -10.80
N LYS A 14 3.72 14.21 -11.71
CA LYS A 14 5.12 13.94 -11.38
C LYS A 14 5.93 15.22 -11.14
N GLU A 15 5.59 16.32 -11.80
CA GLU A 15 6.25 17.62 -11.59
C GLU A 15 5.90 18.18 -10.21
N LEU A 16 4.64 18.08 -9.78
CA LEU A 16 4.21 18.48 -8.44
C LEU A 16 5.04 17.81 -7.34
N GLU A 17 5.35 16.51 -7.49
CA GLU A 17 6.21 15.77 -6.55
C GLU A 17 7.64 16.32 -6.47
N LYS A 18 8.19 16.86 -7.57
CA LYS A 18 9.52 17.49 -7.58
C LYS A 18 9.54 18.88 -6.95
N GLU A 19 8.39 19.54 -6.92
CA GLU A 19 8.20 20.87 -6.34
C GLU A 19 7.72 20.83 -4.88
N ASP A 20 7.70 19.64 -4.26
CA ASP A 20 7.19 19.41 -2.90
C ASP A 20 5.71 19.82 -2.74
N ILE A 21 4.94 19.75 -3.83
CA ILE A 21 3.51 20.01 -3.84
C ILE A 21 2.78 18.69 -3.63
N SER A 22 1.90 18.66 -2.62
CA SER A 22 1.09 17.48 -2.32
C SER A 22 0.20 17.09 -3.50
N ARG A 23 0.51 15.95 -4.13
CA ARG A 23 -0.40 15.28 -5.08
C ARG A 23 -1.61 14.65 -4.42
N GLY A 24 -1.62 14.56 -3.09
CA GLY A 24 -2.67 13.91 -2.31
C GLY A 24 -4.04 14.57 -2.49
N GLU A 25 -4.07 15.88 -2.75
CA GLU A 25 -5.28 16.68 -2.94
C GLU A 25 -5.86 16.61 -4.36
N ILE A 26 -5.18 15.92 -5.29
CA ILE A 26 -5.71 15.71 -6.64
C ILE A 26 -6.97 14.84 -6.53
N SER A 27 -8.06 15.32 -7.13
CA SER A 27 -9.35 14.65 -7.12
C SER A 27 -9.78 14.16 -8.50
N ASP A 28 -10.47 13.02 -8.53
CA ASP A 28 -11.17 12.51 -9.72
C ASP A 28 -12.63 13.01 -9.82
N GLY A 29 -13.05 13.91 -8.92
CA GLY A 29 -14.42 14.41 -8.79
C GLY A 29 -15.26 13.69 -7.73
N TYR A 30 -14.79 12.55 -7.21
CA TYR A 30 -15.42 11.80 -6.12
C TYR A 30 -14.53 11.70 -4.90
N HIS A 31 -13.25 11.43 -5.11
CA HIS A 31 -12.26 11.31 -4.04
C HIS A 31 -10.95 12.00 -4.39
N THR A 32 -10.20 12.41 -3.35
CA THR A 32 -8.78 12.76 -3.48
C THR A 32 -7.90 11.51 -3.39
N PHE A 33 -6.65 11.58 -3.84
CA PHE A 33 -5.70 10.48 -3.65
C PHE A 33 -5.47 10.18 -2.16
N ASN A 34 -5.44 11.20 -1.31
CA ASN A 34 -5.36 11.04 0.14
C ASN A 34 -6.53 10.21 0.69
N GLU A 35 -7.76 10.53 0.28
CA GLU A 35 -8.95 9.78 0.68
C GLU A 35 -8.90 8.33 0.20
N LEU A 36 -8.52 8.09 -1.06
CA LEU A 36 -8.40 6.74 -1.60
C LEU A 36 -7.35 5.90 -0.85
N TYR A 37 -6.18 6.47 -0.55
CA TYR A 37 -5.15 5.75 0.21
C TYR A 37 -5.55 5.51 1.66
N TYR A 38 -6.24 6.47 2.29
CA TYR A 38 -6.77 6.32 3.64
C TYR A 38 -7.85 5.23 3.71
N HIS A 39 -8.82 5.24 2.80
CA HIS A 39 -9.84 4.20 2.71
C HIS A 39 -9.23 2.82 2.46
N ARG A 40 -8.25 2.72 1.54
CA ARG A 40 -7.53 1.47 1.28
C ARG A 40 -6.84 0.95 2.54
N MET A 41 -6.20 1.82 3.31
CA MET A 41 -5.58 1.45 4.59
C MET A 41 -6.60 0.92 5.59
N LEU A 42 -7.73 1.63 5.78
CA LEU A 42 -8.78 1.21 6.71
C LEU A 42 -9.35 -0.15 6.32
N LEU A 43 -9.74 -0.32 5.06
CA LEU A 43 -10.29 -1.58 4.55
C LEU A 43 -9.29 -2.72 4.69
N PHE A 44 -8.01 -2.48 4.35
CA PHE A 44 -6.98 -3.51 4.50
C PHE A 44 -6.71 -3.85 5.97
N SER A 45 -6.76 -2.88 6.88
CA SER A 45 -6.63 -3.13 8.32
C SER A 45 -7.73 -4.06 8.85
N ILE A 46 -8.97 -3.87 8.40
CA ILE A 46 -10.09 -4.75 8.76
C ILE A 46 -9.82 -6.17 8.26
N ILE A 47 -9.42 -6.33 6.99
CA ILE A 47 -9.10 -7.63 6.40
C ILE A 47 -7.98 -8.33 7.18
N CYS A 48 -6.86 -7.63 7.43
CA CYS A 48 -5.74 -8.17 8.19
C CYS A 48 -6.16 -8.59 9.61
N ASN A 49 -6.91 -7.74 10.30
CA ASN A 49 -7.35 -7.99 11.67
C ASN A 49 -8.37 -9.14 11.78
N GLN A 50 -9.12 -9.43 10.71
CA GLN A 50 -10.03 -10.58 10.63
C GLN A 50 -9.32 -11.89 10.30
N ASN A 51 -8.12 -11.83 9.72
CA ASN A 51 -7.35 -12.97 9.22
C ASN A 51 -5.96 -13.05 9.88
N LYS A 52 -5.92 -12.95 11.22
CA LYS A 52 -4.67 -12.81 12.01
C LYS A 52 -3.70 -13.99 11.88
N ASP A 53 -4.19 -15.16 11.46
CA ASP A 53 -3.41 -16.38 11.25
C ASP A 53 -2.55 -16.32 9.97
N VAL A 54 -2.97 -15.54 8.98
CA VAL A 54 -2.27 -15.36 7.70
C VAL A 54 -1.78 -13.93 7.47
N ALA A 55 -2.17 -12.98 8.32
CA ALA A 55 -1.73 -11.59 8.25
C ALA A 55 -0.51 -11.32 9.14
N TRP A 56 0.33 -10.39 8.68
CA TRP A 56 1.58 -10.03 9.36
C TRP A 56 1.96 -8.58 9.09
N LYS A 57 2.78 -7.98 9.96
CA LYS A 57 3.39 -6.65 9.77
C LYS A 57 4.87 -6.66 10.14
N SER A 58 5.65 -5.78 9.53
CA SER A 58 7.09 -5.63 9.79
C SER A 58 7.52 -4.18 9.59
N LYS A 59 8.51 -3.73 10.37
CA LYS A 59 9.17 -2.44 10.17
C LYS A 59 10.33 -2.51 9.18
N LEU A 60 10.70 -3.71 8.72
CA LEU A 60 11.80 -3.95 7.81
C LEU A 60 11.36 -4.85 6.65
N HIS A 61 11.89 -4.60 5.47
CA HIS A 61 11.89 -5.55 4.36
C HIS A 61 12.78 -6.77 4.68
N ASP A 62 12.72 -7.78 3.82
CA ASP A 62 13.59 -8.97 3.86
C ASP A 62 15.09 -8.61 3.90
N ASP A 63 15.49 -7.54 3.22
CA ASP A 63 16.88 -7.07 3.15
C ASP A 63 17.28 -6.10 4.28
N GLY A 64 16.39 -5.87 5.26
CA GLY A 64 16.62 -4.96 6.38
C GLY A 64 16.43 -3.47 6.05
N THR A 65 15.97 -3.12 4.85
CA THR A 65 15.64 -1.73 4.48
C THR A 65 14.18 -1.38 4.79
N MET A 66 13.85 -0.08 4.82
CA MET A 66 12.48 0.42 4.84
C MET A 66 12.46 1.87 4.36
N PHE A 67 11.29 2.35 3.90
CA PHE A 67 11.10 3.79 3.67
C PHE A 67 11.02 4.52 5.02
N ASP A 68 11.68 5.68 5.14
CA ASP A 68 11.73 6.42 6.40
C ASP A 68 10.33 6.78 6.91
N GLY A 69 10.03 6.39 8.15
CA GLY A 69 8.70 6.61 8.76
C GLY A 69 7.60 5.63 8.34
N TYR A 70 7.90 4.56 7.59
CA TYR A 70 6.91 3.56 7.12
C TYR A 70 7.09 2.19 7.78
N PHE A 71 6.06 1.36 7.60
CA PHE A 71 6.11 -0.08 7.81
C PHE A 71 5.42 -0.79 6.65
N ILE A 72 5.61 -2.11 6.58
CA ILE A 72 4.94 -2.99 5.61
C ILE A 72 3.99 -3.93 6.35
N VAL A 73 2.81 -4.12 5.78
CA VAL A 73 1.81 -5.08 6.24
C VAL A 73 1.38 -5.95 5.08
N GLY A 74 1.14 -7.23 5.35
CA GLY A 74 0.83 -8.21 4.35
C GLY A 74 -0.14 -9.28 4.82
N ILE A 75 -0.68 -10.00 3.84
CA ILE A 75 -1.44 -11.22 4.05
C ILE A 75 -0.92 -12.30 3.12
N THR A 76 -0.65 -13.48 3.67
CA THR A 76 -0.14 -14.63 2.93
C THR A 76 -1.31 -15.36 2.28
N THR A 77 -1.31 -15.43 0.95
CA THR A 77 -2.31 -16.16 0.16
C THR A 77 -1.68 -17.40 -0.49
N PRO A 78 -2.48 -18.37 -0.98
CA PRO A 78 -1.96 -19.48 -1.78
C PRO A 78 -1.19 -19.05 -3.04
N LYS A 79 -1.37 -17.81 -3.50
CA LYS A 79 -0.70 -17.23 -4.68
C LYS A 79 0.51 -16.35 -4.30
N GLY A 80 0.90 -16.32 -3.04
CA GLY A 80 1.95 -15.46 -2.50
C GLY A 80 1.41 -14.33 -1.63
N ASP A 81 2.32 -13.58 -1.01
CA ASP A 81 1.96 -12.44 -0.17
C ASP A 81 1.38 -11.31 -1.01
N PHE A 82 0.46 -10.54 -0.41
CA PHE A 82 0.02 -9.26 -0.94
C PHE A 82 0.20 -8.20 0.13
N THR A 83 0.91 -7.12 -0.18
CA THR A 83 1.41 -6.18 0.84
C THR A 83 1.13 -4.72 0.49
N TYR A 84 1.13 -3.88 1.53
CA TYR A 84 1.11 -2.43 1.42
C TYR A 84 2.08 -1.79 2.42
N HIS A 85 2.57 -0.62 2.06
CA HIS A 85 3.33 0.26 2.94
C HIS A 85 2.44 1.38 3.48
N TYR A 86 2.53 1.63 4.78
CA TYR A 86 1.83 2.73 5.44
C TYR A 86 2.76 3.43 6.44
N GLU A 87 2.43 4.68 6.77
CA GLU A 87 3.18 5.44 7.78
C GLU A 87 3.05 4.78 9.17
N LEU A 88 4.14 4.83 9.96
CA LEU A 88 4.23 4.26 11.31
C LEU A 88 3.14 4.75 12.27
N LYS A 89 2.58 5.94 12.05
CA LYS A 89 1.46 6.46 12.85
C LYS A 89 0.21 5.57 12.80
N ASN A 90 0.10 4.71 11.79
CA ASN A 90 -1.00 3.77 11.61
C ASN A 90 -0.65 2.33 12.06
N TRP A 91 0.52 2.11 12.68
CA TRP A 91 1.00 0.78 13.08
C TRP A 91 -0.01 0.01 13.94
N ASP A 92 -0.66 0.71 14.86
CA ASP A 92 -1.60 0.12 15.83
C ASP A 92 -2.98 -0.18 15.21
N MET A 93 -3.25 0.27 13.98
CA MET A 93 -4.46 -0.13 13.24
C MET A 93 -4.42 -1.60 12.83
N PHE A 94 -3.24 -2.22 12.80
CA PHE A 94 -3.01 -3.59 12.36
C PHE A 94 -2.59 -4.46 13.55
N GLU A 95 -3.53 -5.17 14.14
CA GLU A 95 -3.33 -6.06 15.28
C GLU A 95 -3.02 -7.49 14.83
N VAL A 96 -1.93 -7.65 14.09
CA VAL A 96 -1.50 -8.91 13.47
C VAL A 96 -0.08 -9.27 13.90
N LYS A 97 0.38 -10.46 13.50
CA LYS A 97 1.71 -10.96 13.87
C LYS A 97 2.81 -9.99 13.43
N GLU A 98 3.65 -9.57 14.37
CA GLU A 98 4.85 -8.79 14.07
C GLU A 98 5.98 -9.73 13.65
N LEU A 99 6.62 -9.42 12.53
CA LEU A 99 7.82 -10.11 12.04
C LEU A 99 9.03 -9.20 12.21
N GLU A 100 10.20 -9.81 12.42
CA GLU A 100 11.48 -9.10 12.46
C GLU A 100 11.79 -8.46 11.09
N THR A 101 11.59 -9.23 10.02
CA THR A 101 11.66 -8.79 8.63
C THR A 101 10.46 -9.33 7.84
N ALA A 102 10.05 -8.58 6.82
CA ALA A 102 9.01 -9.03 5.90
C ALA A 102 9.52 -10.22 5.05
N PRO A 103 8.62 -11.11 4.58
CA PRO A 103 8.96 -12.07 3.55
C PRO A 103 9.53 -11.39 2.30
N LYS A 104 10.41 -12.10 1.59
CA LYS A 104 11.00 -11.65 0.34
C LYS A 104 9.92 -11.28 -0.69
N TRP A 105 10.03 -10.08 -1.26
CA TRP A 105 9.09 -9.63 -2.28
C TRP A 105 9.15 -10.52 -3.53
N ASP A 106 8.00 -10.97 -3.97
CA ASP A 106 7.82 -11.90 -5.09
C ASP A 106 7.56 -11.19 -6.43
N GLY A 107 7.58 -9.85 -6.44
CA GLY A 107 7.32 -9.05 -7.63
C GLY A 107 5.84 -8.73 -7.89
N HIS A 108 4.93 -8.96 -6.93
CA HIS A 108 3.52 -8.64 -7.13
C HIS A 108 3.28 -7.16 -7.46
N GLN A 109 2.27 -6.92 -8.28
CA GLN A 109 1.88 -5.63 -8.83
C GLN A 109 0.47 -5.23 -8.34
N PRO A 110 0.03 -3.98 -8.53
CA PRO A 110 -1.33 -3.56 -8.15
C PRO A 110 -2.45 -4.43 -8.75
N LYS A 111 -2.25 -4.97 -9.96
CA LYS A 111 -3.20 -5.88 -10.62
C LYS A 111 -3.39 -7.21 -9.89
N ASP A 112 -2.43 -7.59 -9.05
CA ASP A 112 -2.45 -8.85 -8.28
C ASP A 112 -3.29 -8.74 -7.00
N ILE A 113 -4.00 -7.63 -6.79
CA ILE A 113 -4.94 -7.46 -5.68
C ILE A 113 -6.01 -8.55 -5.62
N VAL A 114 -6.28 -9.22 -6.75
CA VAL A 114 -7.16 -10.40 -6.85
C VAL A 114 -6.67 -11.60 -6.03
N ARG A 115 -5.42 -11.61 -5.54
CA ARG A 115 -4.94 -12.60 -4.55
C ARG A 115 -5.80 -12.57 -3.28
N LEU A 116 -6.30 -11.38 -2.91
CA LEU A 116 -7.17 -11.20 -1.75
C LEU A 116 -8.56 -11.86 -1.87
N LEU A 117 -8.93 -12.40 -3.04
CA LEU A 117 -10.17 -13.16 -3.20
C LEU A 117 -10.09 -14.58 -2.61
N SER A 118 -8.90 -15.01 -2.20
CA SER A 118 -8.66 -16.35 -1.61
C SER A 118 -8.55 -16.36 -0.09
N ILE A 119 -8.88 -15.23 0.53
CA ILE A 119 -8.85 -14.99 1.97
C ILE A 119 -10.26 -15.27 2.52
#